data_AF-A0A7J3XC05-F1
#
_entry.id   AF-A0A7J3XC05-F1
#
_cell.length_a   1.000
_cell.length_b   1.000
_cell.length_c   1.000
_cell.angle_alpha   90.00
_cell.angle_beta   90.00
_cell.angle_gamma   90.00
#
_symmetry.space_group_name_H-M   'P 1'
#
loop_
_entity.id
_entity.type
_entity.pdbx_description
1 polymer ?
#
loop_
_entity_poly.entity_id
_entity_poly.type
_entity_poly.pdbx_seq_one_letter_code
_entity_poly.pdbx_strand_id
1 'polypeptide(L)'
;MSSTKPSEKVLRDLEELAKYYGRTVCFKEGEEYPCVEVYDSIIRGDVATGITICNERNNLCVEVQEGSTLKVVELEGNEVFFQVDIGDLVKKGDILAYIITGKGEVRSFRAHDEGYVVFVHEDPIARPMRYTLVLGSRGVRVRELGGG
;
A
#
# COMPACT_ATOMS: atom_id res chain seq x y z
N MET A 1 -0.44 20.61 35.01
CA MET A 1 0.00 20.69 33.60
C MET A 1 -1.22 21.04 32.77
N SER A 2 -1.27 22.24 32.22
CA SER A 2 -2.44 22.75 31.47
C SER A 2 -2.32 22.33 30.01
N SER A 3 -3.23 21.48 29.54
CA SER A 3 -3.34 21.15 28.11
C SER A 3 -3.98 22.35 27.40
N THR A 4 -3.19 23.07 26.62
CA THR A 4 -3.70 24.16 25.77
C THR A 4 -4.39 23.52 24.56
N LYS A 5 -5.70 23.74 24.40
CA LYS A 5 -6.43 23.25 23.23
C LYS A 5 -5.90 23.93 21.97
N PRO A 6 -5.66 23.20 20.87
CA PRO A 6 -5.26 23.80 19.60
C PRO A 6 -6.30 24.81 19.11
N SER A 7 -5.85 25.85 18.41
CA SER A 7 -6.76 26.80 17.76
C SER A 7 -7.54 26.13 16.61
N GLU A 8 -8.73 26.63 16.28
CA GLU A 8 -9.53 26.10 15.16
C GLU A 8 -8.79 26.12 13.83
N LYS A 9 -7.94 27.12 13.59
CA LYS A 9 -7.10 27.17 12.40
C LYS A 9 -6.11 26.01 12.36
N VAL A 10 -5.44 25.75 13.48
CA VAL A 10 -4.51 24.61 13.60
C VAL A 10 -5.26 23.29 13.41
N LEU A 11 -6.48 23.14 13.93
CA LEU A 11 -7.29 21.94 13.70
C LEU A 11 -7.64 21.76 12.21
N ARG A 12 -8.05 22.83 11.51
CA ARG A 12 -8.32 22.78 10.06
C ARG A 12 -7.08 22.47 9.24
N ASP A 13 -5.95 23.10 9.55
CA ASP A 13 -4.68 22.86 8.86
C ASP A 13 -4.22 21.40 9.11
N LEU A 14 -4.42 20.87 10.32
CA LEU A 14 -4.15 19.46 10.64
C LEU A 14 -5.12 18.50 9.94
N GLU A 15 -6.41 18.82 9.84
CA GLU A 15 -7.39 18.04 9.07
C GLU A 15 -7.08 18.06 7.56
N GLU A 16 -6.60 19.18 7.04
CA GLU A 16 -6.16 19.30 5.64
C GLU A 16 -4.89 18.49 5.39
N LEU A 17 -3.90 18.57 6.28
CA LEU A 17 -2.69 17.75 6.23
C LEU A 17 -3.00 16.25 6.38
N ALA A 18 -3.91 15.89 7.28
CA ALA A 18 -4.31 14.49 7.51
C ALA A 18 -4.89 13.84 6.25
N LYS A 19 -5.51 14.59 5.33
CA LYS A 19 -5.95 14.07 4.03
C LYS A 19 -4.79 13.60 3.15
N TYR A 20 -3.61 14.21 3.30
CA TYR A 20 -2.38 13.78 2.64
C TYR A 20 -1.69 12.61 3.37
N TYR A 21 -2.07 12.37 4.64
CA TYR A 21 -1.71 11.20 5.45
C TYR A 21 -2.90 10.23 5.58
N GLY A 22 -3.58 9.92 4.48
CA GLY A 22 -4.66 8.94 4.51
C GLY A 22 -4.14 7.58 4.96
N ARG A 23 -4.90 6.95 5.86
CA ARG A 23 -4.52 5.69 6.48
C ARG A 23 -4.82 4.55 5.50
N THR A 24 -3.89 3.61 5.40
CA THR A 24 -4.23 2.28 4.89
C THR A 24 -4.94 1.54 6.01
N VAL A 25 -6.20 1.20 5.81
CA VAL A 25 -7.02 0.42 6.74
C VAL A 25 -7.26 -0.94 6.13
N CYS A 26 -7.02 -2.00 6.90
CA CYS A 26 -7.14 -3.36 6.43
C CYS A 26 -8.27 -4.06 7.16
N PHE A 27 -8.95 -4.94 6.45
CA PHE A 27 -10.07 -5.72 6.95
C PHE A 27 -9.85 -7.18 6.62
N LYS A 28 -10.27 -8.05 7.53
CA LYS A 28 -10.36 -9.49 7.35
C LYS A 28 -11.75 -9.93 7.76
N GLU A 29 -12.49 -10.54 6.84
CA GLU A 29 -13.88 -10.99 7.08
C GLU A 29 -14.82 -9.85 7.51
N GLY A 30 -14.53 -8.62 7.07
CA GLY A 30 -15.33 -7.43 7.37
C GLY A 30 -14.98 -6.72 8.68
N GLU A 31 -14.07 -7.27 9.49
CA GLU A 31 -13.57 -6.64 10.71
C GLU A 31 -12.23 -5.93 10.45
N GLU A 32 -12.04 -4.75 11.04
CA GLU A 32 -10.76 -4.03 10.95
C GLU A 32 -9.65 -4.84 11.62
N TYR A 33 -8.54 -4.99 10.92
CA TYR A 33 -7.42 -5.83 11.32
C TYR A 33 -6.09 -5.10 11.09
N PRO A 34 -5.06 -5.30 11.93
CA PRO A 34 -3.76 -4.68 11.69
C PRO A 34 -3.20 -5.04 10.31
N CYS A 35 -2.87 -4.03 9.51
CA CYS A 35 -2.41 -4.24 8.14
C CYS A 35 -1.15 -5.11 8.02
N VAL A 36 -0.29 -5.11 9.05
CA VAL A 36 0.88 -6.00 9.11
C VAL A 36 0.47 -7.48 9.19
N GLU A 37 -0.59 -7.81 9.93
CA GLU A 37 -1.08 -9.19 10.05
C GLU A 37 -1.81 -9.64 8.77
N VAL A 38 -2.49 -8.70 8.09
CA VAL A 38 -3.07 -8.94 6.76
C VAL A 38 -1.98 -9.20 5.73
N TYR A 39 -0.91 -8.40 5.75
CA TYR A 39 0.28 -8.62 4.91
C TYR A 39 0.89 -10.00 5.16
N ASP A 40 1.11 -10.39 6.43
CA ASP A 40 1.65 -11.71 6.77
C ASP A 40 0.76 -12.85 6.24
N SER A 41 -0.56 -12.69 6.33
CA SER A 41 -1.53 -13.66 5.79
C SER A 41 -1.41 -13.76 4.26
N ILE A 42 -1.27 -12.63 3.57
CA ILE A 42 -1.07 -12.58 2.11
C ILE A 42 0.21 -13.31 1.70
N ILE A 43 1.33 -13.01 2.36
CA ILE A 43 2.63 -13.58 2.01
C ILE A 43 2.69 -15.09 2.28
N ARG A 44 2.00 -15.57 3.32
CA ARG A 44 1.89 -17.00 3.62
C ARG A 44 0.96 -17.75 2.66
N GLY A 45 0.18 -17.03 1.85
CA GLY A 45 -0.82 -17.62 0.97
C GLY A 45 -2.12 -17.99 1.68
N ASP A 46 -2.33 -17.50 2.91
CA ASP A 46 -3.52 -17.73 3.74
C ASP A 46 -4.67 -16.80 3.32
N VAL A 47 -4.95 -16.74 2.01
CA VAL A 47 -5.96 -15.86 1.40
C VAL A 47 -7.35 -16.51 1.35
N ALA A 48 -7.60 -17.50 2.21
CA ALA A 48 -8.88 -18.21 2.31
C ALA A 48 -10.02 -17.33 2.88
N THR A 49 -9.71 -16.11 3.31
CA THR A 49 -10.63 -15.22 4.02
C THR A 49 -10.70 -13.89 3.27
N GLY A 50 -11.90 -13.31 3.15
CA GLY A 50 -12.11 -12.07 2.40
C GLY A 50 -11.28 -10.93 2.99
N ILE A 51 -10.20 -10.56 2.31
CA ILE A 51 -9.32 -9.45 2.68
C ILE A 51 -9.74 -8.21 1.92
N THR A 52 -9.85 -7.07 2.61
CA THR A 52 -10.05 -5.77 1.97
C THR A 52 -9.01 -4.78 2.50
N ILE A 53 -8.34 -4.08 1.61
CA ILE A 53 -7.34 -3.06 1.96
C ILE A 53 -7.80 -1.74 1.36
N CYS A 54 -8.15 -0.78 2.21
CA CYS A 54 -8.62 0.52 1.81
C CYS A 54 -7.55 1.58 2.04
N ASN A 55 -7.29 2.40 1.03
CA ASN A 55 -6.40 3.54 1.09
C ASN A 55 -7.22 4.83 1.03
N GLU A 56 -7.30 5.52 2.16
CA GLU A 56 -8.05 6.78 2.25
C GLU A 56 -7.44 7.91 1.40
N ARG A 57 -6.13 7.83 1.04
CA ARG A 57 -5.48 8.88 0.24
C ARG A 57 -6.02 8.97 -1.17
N ASN A 58 -6.38 7.82 -1.76
CA ASN A 58 -6.92 7.75 -3.12
C ASN A 58 -8.38 7.29 -3.16
N ASN A 59 -9.01 7.07 -1.99
CA ASN A 59 -10.37 6.57 -1.85
C ASN A 59 -10.59 5.23 -2.57
N LEU A 60 -9.60 4.34 -2.62
CA LEU A 60 -9.73 3.02 -3.23
C LEU A 60 -9.64 1.92 -2.17
N CYS A 61 -10.45 0.88 -2.36
CA CYS A 61 -10.35 -0.38 -1.65
C CYS A 61 -10.01 -1.50 -2.62
N VAL A 62 -9.06 -2.34 -2.24
CA VAL A 62 -8.68 -3.55 -2.95
C VAL A 62 -9.23 -4.75 -2.19
N GLU A 63 -10.10 -5.51 -2.83
CA GLU A 63 -10.65 -6.75 -2.31
C GLU A 63 -9.89 -7.93 -2.91
N VAL A 64 -9.41 -8.81 -2.04
CA VAL A 64 -8.72 -10.03 -2.41
C VAL A 64 -9.60 -11.21 -2.05
N GLN A 65 -10.05 -11.94 -3.08
CA GLN A 65 -10.94 -13.09 -2.93
C GLN A 65 -10.16 -14.40 -2.81
N GLU A 66 -10.82 -15.44 -2.32
CA GLU A 66 -10.27 -16.79 -2.34
C GLU A 66 -9.89 -17.20 -3.78
N GLY A 67 -8.73 -17.84 -3.93
CA GLY A 67 -8.20 -18.23 -5.25
C GLY A 67 -7.62 -17.08 -6.07
N SER A 68 -7.38 -15.92 -5.45
CA SER A 68 -6.68 -14.81 -6.09
C SER A 68 -5.26 -15.18 -6.51
N THR A 69 -4.80 -14.61 -7.62
CA THR A 69 -3.42 -14.72 -8.07
C THR A 69 -2.64 -13.48 -7.63
N LEU A 70 -1.81 -13.66 -6.61
CA LEU A 70 -0.95 -12.63 -6.06
C LEU A 70 0.51 -12.88 -6.44
N LYS A 71 1.25 -11.82 -6.70
CA LYS A 71 2.69 -11.83 -7.01
C LYS A 71 3.40 -10.87 -6.08
N VAL A 72 4.46 -11.36 -5.45
CA VAL A 72 5.30 -10.59 -4.56
C VAL A 72 6.45 -10.01 -5.36
N VAL A 73 6.66 -8.71 -5.24
CA VAL A 73 7.74 -7.95 -5.88
C VAL A 73 8.55 -7.30 -4.77
N GLU A 74 9.82 -7.70 -4.67
CA GLU A 74 10.74 -7.15 -3.67
C GLU A 74 11.63 -6.09 -4.29
N LEU A 75 11.82 -4.99 -3.57
CA LEU A 75 12.69 -3.88 -3.97
C LEU A 75 13.64 -3.55 -2.82
N GLU A 76 14.89 -3.24 -3.14
CA GLU A 76 15.89 -2.78 -2.19
C GLU A 76 16.60 -1.54 -2.73
N GLY A 77 16.82 -0.53 -1.87
CA GLY A 77 17.43 0.74 -2.25
C GLY A 77 17.95 1.55 -1.07
N ASN A 78 18.82 2.52 -1.32
CA ASN A 78 19.16 3.50 -0.29
C ASN A 78 17.97 4.41 -0.01
N GLU A 79 17.30 4.86 -1.07
CA GLU A 79 15.98 5.50 -1.03
C GLU A 79 15.11 4.92 -2.17
N VAL A 80 13.81 4.77 -1.93
CA VAL A 80 12.85 4.24 -2.90
C VAL A 80 11.64 5.17 -2.99
N PHE A 81 11.30 5.57 -4.21
CA PHE A 81 10.18 6.46 -4.49
C PHE A 81 9.18 5.75 -5.40
N PHE A 82 8.08 5.27 -4.82
CA PHE A 82 7.02 4.64 -5.61
C PHE A 82 6.31 5.66 -6.52
N GLN A 83 5.91 5.19 -7.70
CA GLN A 83 5.07 5.92 -8.66
C GLN A 83 3.66 5.33 -8.74
N VAL A 84 3.40 4.33 -7.90
CA VAL A 84 2.15 3.59 -7.81
C VAL A 84 1.68 3.56 -6.37
N ASP A 85 0.38 3.36 -6.17
CA ASP A 85 -0.25 3.27 -4.87
C ASP A 85 -1.27 2.13 -4.84
N ILE A 86 -1.75 1.77 -3.64
CA ILE A 86 -2.75 0.71 -3.45
C ILE A 86 -3.99 0.99 -4.30
N GLY A 87 -4.41 0.02 -5.12
CA GLY A 87 -5.54 0.13 -6.03
C GLY A 87 -5.17 0.50 -7.47
N ASP A 88 -3.95 0.97 -7.73
CA ASP A 88 -3.51 1.29 -9.09
C ASP A 88 -3.40 0.04 -9.96
N LEU A 89 -3.88 0.13 -11.19
CA LEU A 89 -3.63 -0.88 -12.22
C LEU A 89 -2.28 -0.64 -12.88
N VAL A 90 -1.39 -1.64 -12.81
CA VAL A 90 -0.06 -1.61 -13.40
C VAL A 90 0.01 -2.59 -14.56
N LYS A 91 0.58 -2.17 -15.68
CA LYS A 91 0.89 -3.03 -16.83
C LYS A 91 2.37 -3.37 -16.87
N LYS A 92 2.67 -4.47 -17.56
CA LYS A 92 4.07 -4.88 -17.80
C LYS A 92 4.85 -3.75 -18.48
N GLY A 93 5.99 -3.39 -17.89
CA GLY A 93 6.89 -2.33 -18.36
C GLY A 93 6.67 -0.96 -17.70
N ASP A 94 5.55 -0.76 -17.01
CA ASP A 94 5.28 0.47 -16.26
C ASP A 94 6.33 0.66 -15.15
N ILE A 95 6.64 1.92 -14.83
CA ILE A 95 7.58 2.24 -13.75
C ILE A 95 6.83 2.12 -12.43
N LEU A 96 7.31 1.23 -11.56
CA LEU A 96 6.78 1.05 -10.21
C LEU A 96 7.42 2.02 -9.23
N ALA A 97 8.74 2.21 -9.34
CA ALA A 97 9.50 3.06 -8.44
C ALA A 97 10.79 3.59 -9.07
N TYR A 98 11.30 4.69 -8.54
CA TYR A 98 12.68 5.13 -8.71
C TYR A 98 13.49 4.74 -7.49
N ILE A 99 14.67 4.17 -7.70
CA ILE A 99 15.58 3.71 -6.65
C ILE A 99 16.85 4.54 -6.70
N ILE A 100 17.18 5.18 -5.59
CA ILE A 100 18.49 5.82 -5.38
C ILE A 100 19.41 4.80 -4.75
N THR A 101 20.52 4.50 -5.40
CA THR A 101 21.54 3.58 -4.90
C THR A 101 22.42 4.26 -3.85
N GLY A 102 23.18 3.49 -3.07
CA GLY A 102 24.17 4.05 -2.13
C GLY A 102 25.29 4.88 -2.80
N LYS A 103 25.42 4.84 -4.12
CA LYS A 103 26.37 5.66 -4.90
C LYS A 103 25.73 6.91 -5.52
N GLY A 104 24.44 7.16 -5.28
CA GLY A 104 23.70 8.29 -5.84
C GLY A 104 23.19 8.09 -7.28
N GLU A 105 23.33 6.90 -7.86
CA GLU A 105 22.70 6.59 -9.15
C GLU A 105 21.19 6.41 -8.98
N VAL A 106 20.42 6.95 -9.92
CA VAL A 106 18.96 6.77 -10.00
C VAL A 106 18.64 5.68 -11.02
N ARG A 107 17.82 4.69 -10.62
CA ARG A 107 17.36 3.60 -11.48
C ARG A 107 15.84 3.51 -11.47
N SER A 108 15.23 3.21 -12.61
CA SER A 108 13.80 2.88 -12.67
C SER A 108 13.59 1.38 -12.43
N PHE A 109 12.71 1.02 -11.51
CA PHE A 109 12.22 -0.34 -11.34
C PHE A 109 10.90 -0.50 -12.09
N ARG A 110 10.82 -1.48 -12.99
CA ARG A 110 9.67 -1.66 -13.89
C ARG A 110 8.91 -2.94 -13.57
N ALA A 111 7.60 -2.91 -13.77
CA ALA A 111 6.74 -4.05 -13.57
C ALA A 111 7.04 -5.17 -14.58
N HIS A 112 7.29 -6.37 -14.08
CA HIS A 112 7.43 -7.56 -14.93
C HIS A 112 6.07 -8.23 -15.20
N ASP A 113 5.10 -7.97 -14.34
CA ASP A 113 3.77 -8.55 -14.32
C ASP A 113 2.71 -7.45 -14.33
N GLU A 114 1.52 -7.80 -14.83
CA GLU A 114 0.34 -6.94 -14.80
C GLU A 114 -0.55 -7.31 -13.60
N GLY A 115 -1.16 -6.29 -12.99
CA GLY A 115 -2.10 -6.46 -11.89
C GLY A 115 -2.37 -5.15 -11.14
N TYR A 116 -3.29 -5.21 -10.20
CA TYR A 116 -3.55 -4.14 -9.25
C TYR A 116 -2.54 -4.17 -8.11
N VAL A 117 -2.08 -3.02 -7.66
CA VAL A 117 -1.30 -2.91 -6.42
C VAL A 117 -2.23 -3.22 -5.25
N VAL A 118 -1.99 -4.35 -4.59
CA VAL A 118 -2.76 -4.79 -3.42
C VAL A 118 -2.19 -4.18 -2.15
N PHE A 119 -0.87 -4.17 -2.03
CA PHE A 119 -0.20 -3.76 -0.79
C PHE A 119 1.21 -3.24 -1.06
N VAL A 120 1.66 -2.28 -0.26
CA VAL A 120 3.04 -1.81 -0.19
C VAL A 120 3.48 -1.90 1.27
N HIS A 121 4.51 -2.70 1.55
CA HIS A 121 5.10 -2.87 2.87
C HIS A 121 6.54 -2.39 2.87
N GLU A 122 6.94 -1.66 3.91
CA GLU A 122 8.33 -1.31 4.19
C GLU A 122 8.84 -2.16 5.34
N ASP A 123 10.03 -2.75 5.21
CA ASP A 123 10.77 -3.29 6.35
C ASP A 123 11.55 -2.15 7.02
N PRO A 124 11.12 -1.69 8.21
CA PRO A 124 11.72 -0.52 8.85
C PRO A 124 13.16 -0.77 9.35
N ILE A 125 13.54 -2.05 9.53
CA ILE A 125 14.81 -2.46 10.14
C ILE A 125 15.89 -2.66 9.07
N ALA A 126 15.51 -3.09 7.87
CA ALA A 126 16.45 -3.39 6.80
C ALA A 126 17.29 -2.18 6.36
N ARG A 127 18.59 -2.39 6.17
CA ARG A 127 19.52 -1.43 5.56
C ARG A 127 20.37 -2.18 4.52
N PRO A 128 20.26 -1.86 3.22
CA PRO A 128 19.44 -0.79 2.61
C PRO A 128 17.93 -0.99 2.82
N MET A 129 17.13 0.04 2.59
CA MET A 129 15.68 -0.02 2.77
C MET A 129 15.10 -1.11 1.87
N ARG A 130 14.23 -1.95 2.43
CA ARG A 130 13.54 -3.02 1.71
C ARG A 130 12.05 -2.78 1.69
N TYR A 131 11.47 -3.05 0.53
CA TYR A 131 10.04 -2.94 0.31
C TYR A 131 9.51 -4.19 -0.36
N THR A 132 8.28 -4.54 0.02
CA THR A 132 7.49 -5.58 -0.62
C THR A 132 6.25 -4.94 -1.22
N LEU A 133 6.12 -5.07 -2.54
CA LEU A 133 4.92 -4.73 -3.29
C LEU A 133 4.18 -6.02 -3.63
N VAL A 134 2.86 -6.04 -3.41
CA VAL A 134 2.01 -7.17 -3.82
C VAL A 134 1.16 -6.74 -5.00
N LEU A 135 1.28 -7.45 -6.12
CA LEU A 135 0.43 -7.29 -7.30
C LEU A 135 -0.62 -8.40 -7.35
N GLY A 136 -1.87 -8.04 -7.54
CA GLY A 136 -3.00 -8.96 -7.65
C GLY A 136 -3.65 -8.88 -9.02
N SER A 137 -3.92 -10.03 -9.64
CA SER A 137 -4.52 -10.08 -10.98
C SER A 137 -5.90 -10.74 -10.94
N ARG A 138 -5.98 -12.06 -11.09
CA ARG A 138 -7.23 -12.82 -10.96
C ARG A 138 -7.71 -12.76 -9.51
N GLY A 139 -9.02 -12.63 -9.31
CA GLY A 139 -9.67 -12.65 -7.98
C GLY A 139 -9.53 -11.35 -7.17
N VAL A 140 -8.89 -10.33 -7.75
CA VAL A 140 -8.73 -9.02 -7.12
C VAL A 140 -9.70 -8.02 -7.74
N ARG A 141 -10.37 -7.22 -6.90
CA ARG A 141 -11.28 -6.16 -7.34
C ARG A 141 -10.89 -4.85 -6.68
N VAL A 142 -11.08 -3.76 -7.41
CA VAL A 142 -10.89 -2.40 -6.89
C VAL A 142 -12.23 -1.68 -6.91
N ARG A 143 -12.57 -1.00 -5.82
CA ARG A 143 -13.77 -0.17 -5.68
C ARG A 143 -13.46 1.12 -4.95
N GLU A 144 -14.34 2.10 -5.06
CA GLU A 144 -14.24 3.34 -4.28
C GLU A 144 -14.64 3.12 -2.82
N LEU A 145 -13.94 3.80 -1.92
CA LEU A 145 -14.26 3.86 -0.50
C LEU A 145 -15.60 4.60 -0.33
N GLY A 146 -16.64 3.86 0.10
CA GLY A 146 -18.00 4.41 0.28
C GLY A 146 -18.96 4.18 -0.88
N GLY A 147 -18.53 3.52 -1.97
CA GLY A 147 -19.42 3.02 -3.02
C GLY A 147 -20.08 1.71 -2.59
N GLY A 148 -21.39 1.74 -2.36
CA GLY A 148 -22.25 0.56 -2.17
C GLY A 148 -22.77 0.01 -3.50
#